data_AF-A0A1F7RUJ2-F1
#
_entry.id   AF-A0A1F7RUJ2-F1
#
_cell.length_a   1.000
_cell.length_b   1.000
_cell.length_c   1.000
_cell.angle_alpha   90.00
_cell.angle_beta   90.00
_cell.angle_gamma   90.00
#
_symmetry.space_group_name_H-M   'P 1'
#
loop_
_entity.id
_entity.type
_entity.pdbx_description
1 polymer ?
#
loop_
_entity_poly.entity_id
_entity_poly.type
_entity_poly.pdbx_seq_one_letter_code
_entity_poly.pdbx_strand_id
1 'polypeptide(L)'
;MLQKYINFIKGISVNWFGRIGVILTTSSFISFILIQLGWITGILNNAYIGLITYLMFPSLFILGLILIPAGWFLYRRTTGKTTNELLNERFDPKDLKTEIFGSSTFLMILFLTSINILFMGGASIRMLHFMDQPRFCGTACHSVMNPEWTTYNVSPHARVKCVQCHVGEGFHALLNSKINGMWQMVSITFSLYEKPIPTPIHQLRPARETCEKCHWPEKFYGNRLKTILHYSNDYFSVPVYTTLNLKIDTEKAAQKSGIHWHIGKENEVRYTSADDKRKKIIWVESKKPDGTFIRYNNIYTFKNDTEAKYVRTMDCVDCHNRATHIYENPESALDKSIHRGLIDRSLPYIRRESLTALTRDYSGSEYAVKEISNHLHGFYSRNFPDLSKSKFESINEVVKVLSNIYKKNIHPQMNITWGSYPSFIGHKNDSGCFRCHNENLIDRYGQTIPYDCTLCHSILANGDSDPLKYLKQPSESDPDYPMQLFLGNEFLKSLYE
;
A
#
# COMPACT_ATOMS: atom_id res chain seq x y z
N MET A 1 -51.99 -5.04 13.58
CA MET A 1 -50.67 -4.74 12.97
C MET A 1 -50.47 -5.51 11.66
N LEU A 2 -50.45 -6.84 11.67
CA LEU A 2 -50.17 -7.65 10.47
C LEU A 2 -51.18 -7.43 9.31
N GLN A 3 -52.49 -7.44 9.60
CA GLN A 3 -53.52 -7.22 8.56
C GLN A 3 -53.41 -5.83 7.90
N LYS A 4 -53.14 -4.79 8.71
CA LYS A 4 -52.92 -3.41 8.22
C LYS A 4 -51.68 -3.34 7.32
N TYR A 5 -50.61 -4.05 7.67
CA TYR A 5 -49.41 -4.15 6.84
C TYR A 5 -49.67 -4.88 5.52
N ILE A 6 -50.40 -6.00 5.53
CA ILE A 6 -50.77 -6.74 4.31
C ILE A 6 -51.63 -5.86 3.38
N ASN A 7 -52.60 -5.14 3.94
CA ASN A 7 -53.43 -4.20 3.18
C ASN A 7 -52.59 -3.08 2.58
N PHE A 8 -51.66 -2.52 3.35
CA PHE A 8 -50.73 -1.49 2.89
C PHE A 8 -49.85 -1.97 1.72
N ILE A 9 -49.25 -3.16 1.84
CA ILE A 9 -48.42 -3.78 0.80
C ILE A 9 -49.21 -4.01 -0.49
N LYS A 10 -50.45 -4.50 -0.39
CA LYS A 10 -51.35 -4.66 -1.54
C LYS A 10 -51.68 -3.31 -2.18
N GLY A 11 -51.92 -2.29 -1.36
CA GLY A 11 -52.21 -0.92 -1.80
C GLY A 11 -51.10 -0.33 -2.65
N ILE A 12 -49.84 -0.45 -2.22
CA ILE A 12 -48.66 0.08 -2.94
C ILE A 12 -48.17 -0.80 -4.11
N SER A 13 -48.58 -2.08 -4.15
CA SER A 13 -48.22 -3.03 -5.22
C SER A 13 -49.12 -2.89 -6.46
N VAL A 14 -49.20 -1.67 -7.01
CA VAL A 14 -50.14 -1.28 -8.08
C VAL A 14 -49.83 -1.89 -9.44
N ASN A 15 -48.55 -2.06 -9.78
CA ASN A 15 -48.10 -2.67 -11.02
C ASN A 15 -46.84 -3.53 -10.79
N TRP A 16 -46.28 -4.10 -11.85
CA TRP A 16 -45.11 -4.97 -11.74
C TRP A 16 -43.90 -4.25 -11.14
N PHE A 17 -43.68 -2.96 -11.46
CA PHE A 17 -42.63 -2.13 -10.85
C PHE A 17 -42.81 -1.99 -9.34
N GLY A 18 -44.02 -1.64 -8.87
CA GLY A 18 -44.31 -1.51 -7.45
C GLY A 18 -44.14 -2.83 -6.68
N ARG A 19 -44.59 -3.95 -7.27
CA ARG A 19 -44.39 -5.30 -6.70
C ARG A 19 -42.92 -5.65 -6.57
N ILE A 20 -42.13 -5.44 -7.63
CA ILE A 20 -40.69 -5.66 -7.58
C ILE A 20 -40.03 -4.77 -6.55
N GLY A 21 -40.44 -3.49 -6.46
CA GLY A 21 -39.92 -2.57 -5.48
C GLY A 21 -40.11 -3.06 -4.04
N VAL A 22 -41.32 -3.54 -3.72
CA VAL A 22 -41.62 -4.14 -2.41
C VAL A 22 -40.80 -5.41 -2.16
N ILE A 23 -40.71 -6.30 -3.15
CA ILE A 23 -39.95 -7.56 -3.04
C ILE A 23 -38.47 -7.26 -2.79
N LEU A 24 -37.86 -6.36 -3.59
CA LEU A 24 -36.45 -6.00 -3.44
C LEU A 24 -36.17 -5.35 -2.09
N THR A 25 -36.99 -4.40 -1.67
CA THR A 25 -36.84 -3.71 -0.37
C THR A 25 -36.91 -4.72 0.78
N THR A 26 -37.95 -5.56 0.79
CA THR A 26 -38.20 -6.50 1.89
C THR A 26 -37.15 -7.62 1.93
N SER A 27 -36.84 -8.22 0.77
CA SER A 27 -35.85 -9.30 0.70
C SER A 27 -34.43 -8.82 1.00
N SER A 28 -34.05 -7.62 0.55
CA SER A 28 -32.74 -7.03 0.84
C SER A 28 -32.60 -6.71 2.33
N PHE A 29 -33.64 -6.15 2.96
CA PHE A 29 -33.65 -5.88 4.40
C PHE A 29 -33.52 -7.16 5.22
N ILE A 30 -34.33 -8.18 4.93
CA ILE A 30 -34.28 -9.46 5.66
C ILE A 30 -32.93 -10.15 5.45
N SER A 31 -32.44 -10.21 4.21
CA SER A 31 -31.16 -10.84 3.88
C SER A 31 -29.99 -10.14 4.57
N PHE A 32 -30.00 -8.79 4.60
CA PHE A 32 -29.02 -8.01 5.34
C PHE A 32 -29.00 -8.41 6.82
N ILE A 33 -30.16 -8.43 7.48
CA ILE A 33 -30.26 -8.75 8.91
C ILE A 33 -29.79 -10.19 9.18
N LEU A 34 -30.23 -11.16 8.38
CA LEU A 34 -29.83 -12.56 8.56
C LEU A 34 -28.32 -12.76 8.40
N ILE A 35 -27.72 -12.17 7.36
CA ILE A 35 -26.28 -12.26 7.14
C ILE A 35 -25.51 -11.49 8.21
N GLN A 36 -26.00 -10.33 8.64
CA GLN A 36 -25.40 -9.56 9.73
C GLN A 36 -25.40 -10.36 11.05
N LEU A 37 -26.51 -11.04 11.36
CA LEU A 37 -26.60 -11.93 12.52
C LEU A 37 -25.63 -13.11 12.40
N GLY A 38 -25.58 -13.77 11.23
CA GLY A 38 -24.62 -14.85 10.97
C GLY A 38 -23.15 -14.42 11.07
N TRP A 39 -22.85 -13.16 10.76
CA TRP A 39 -21.52 -12.58 10.91
C TRP A 39 -21.18 -12.31 12.39
N ILE A 40 -22.12 -11.75 13.15
CA ILE A 40 -21.94 -11.48 14.59
C ILE A 40 -21.77 -12.77 15.40
N THR A 41 -22.48 -13.84 15.03
CA THR A 41 -22.36 -15.16 15.68
C THR A 41 -21.14 -15.95 15.22
N GLY A 42 -20.36 -15.45 14.26
CA GLY A 42 -19.17 -16.11 13.73
C GLY A 42 -19.44 -17.30 12.81
N ILE A 43 -20.71 -17.56 12.46
CA ILE A 43 -21.11 -18.61 11.50
C ILE A 43 -20.57 -18.28 10.10
N LEU A 44 -20.51 -16.99 9.78
CA LEU A 44 -20.07 -16.47 8.48
C LEU A 44 -18.76 -15.70 8.62
N ASN A 45 -17.65 -16.17 8.02
CA ASN A 45 -16.32 -15.53 8.13
C ASN A 45 -15.64 -15.20 6.78
N ASN A 46 -16.40 -15.14 5.69
CA ASN A 46 -15.86 -14.93 4.35
C ASN A 46 -15.61 -13.43 4.02
N ALA A 47 -14.51 -13.14 3.30
CA ALA A 47 -14.13 -11.82 2.80
C ALA A 47 -15.24 -11.12 2.02
N TYR A 48 -15.94 -11.87 1.18
CA TYR A 48 -16.90 -11.33 0.21
C TYR A 48 -18.24 -10.97 0.87
N ILE A 49 -18.50 -11.46 2.08
CA ILE A 49 -19.76 -11.21 2.78
C ILE A 49 -19.93 -9.72 3.09
N GLY A 50 -18.84 -9.01 3.42
CA GLY A 50 -18.90 -7.57 3.62
C GLY A 50 -19.31 -6.80 2.37
N LEU A 51 -18.84 -7.21 1.18
CA LEU A 51 -19.21 -6.57 -0.10
C LEU A 51 -20.70 -6.77 -0.39
N ILE A 52 -21.19 -7.99 -0.24
CA ILE A 52 -22.60 -8.32 -0.46
C ILE A 52 -23.49 -7.58 0.55
N THR A 53 -23.13 -7.67 1.83
CA THR A 53 -23.95 -7.14 2.93
C THR A 53 -24.00 -5.62 2.91
N TYR A 54 -22.86 -4.96 2.73
CA TYR A 54 -22.78 -3.52 2.91
C TYR A 54 -22.85 -2.71 1.61
N LEU A 55 -22.64 -3.30 0.43
CA LEU A 55 -22.80 -2.60 -0.85
C LEU A 55 -24.03 -3.11 -1.63
N MET A 56 -24.15 -4.42 -1.83
CA MET A 56 -25.20 -4.98 -2.70
C MET A 56 -26.61 -4.81 -2.11
N PHE A 57 -26.86 -5.28 -0.88
CA PHE A 57 -28.22 -5.20 -0.30
C PHE A 57 -28.71 -3.76 -0.08
N PRO A 58 -27.91 -2.81 0.43
CA PRO A 58 -28.37 -1.42 0.54
C PRO A 58 -28.68 -0.81 -0.83
N SER A 59 -27.91 -1.14 -1.88
CA SER A 59 -28.17 -0.66 -3.24
C SER A 59 -29.49 -1.22 -3.80
N LEU A 60 -29.74 -2.53 -3.62
CA LEU A 60 -31.00 -3.17 -4.02
C LEU A 60 -32.19 -2.65 -3.21
N PHE A 61 -31.99 -2.35 -1.93
CA PHE A 61 -32.99 -1.74 -1.07
C PHE A 61 -33.37 -0.34 -1.55
N ILE A 62 -32.38 0.52 -1.85
CA ILE A 62 -32.63 1.86 -2.43
C ILE A 62 -33.35 1.74 -3.77
N LEU A 63 -32.89 0.85 -4.66
CA LEU A 63 -33.55 0.61 -5.95
C LEU A 63 -35.01 0.19 -5.73
N GLY A 64 -35.28 -0.70 -4.77
CA GLY A 64 -36.62 -1.10 -4.38
C GLY A 64 -37.48 0.07 -3.92
N LEU A 65 -36.93 0.93 -3.05
CA LEU A 65 -37.59 2.15 -2.57
C LEU A 65 -37.88 3.16 -3.68
N ILE A 66 -37.05 3.24 -4.72
CA ILE A 66 -37.29 4.10 -5.90
C ILE A 66 -38.38 3.52 -6.81
N LEU A 67 -38.41 2.19 -6.96
CA LEU A 67 -39.38 1.51 -7.82
C LEU A 67 -40.82 1.59 -7.29
N ILE A 68 -41.03 1.68 -5.98
CA ILE A 68 -42.36 1.83 -5.36
C ILE A 68 -43.07 3.14 -5.82
N PRO A 69 -42.51 4.35 -5.60
CA PRO A 69 -43.11 5.60 -6.06
C PRO A 69 -43.08 5.73 -7.59
N ALA A 70 -42.07 5.18 -8.28
CA ALA A 70 -42.07 5.14 -9.75
C ALA A 70 -43.24 4.29 -10.29
N GLY A 71 -43.50 3.14 -9.67
CA GLY A 71 -44.66 2.30 -9.95
C GLY A 71 -45.98 3.05 -9.75
N TRP A 72 -46.09 3.79 -8.64
CA TRP A 72 -47.26 4.62 -8.36
C TRP A 72 -47.45 5.78 -9.36
N PHE A 73 -46.36 6.45 -9.72
CA PHE A 73 -46.36 7.54 -10.70
C PHE A 73 -46.79 7.05 -12.08
N LEU A 74 -46.24 5.93 -12.54
CA LEU A 74 -46.63 5.29 -13.79
C LEU A 74 -48.09 4.85 -13.76
N TYR A 75 -48.54 4.24 -12.66
CA TYR A 75 -49.93 3.82 -12.49
C TYR A 75 -50.88 5.03 -12.63
N ARG A 76 -50.61 6.12 -11.91
CA ARG A 76 -51.38 7.37 -12.02
C ARG A 76 -51.42 7.91 -13.45
N ARG A 77 -50.28 7.94 -14.14
CA ARG A 77 -50.19 8.43 -15.51
C ARG A 77 -50.97 7.55 -16.49
N THR A 78 -50.94 6.22 -16.30
CA THR A 78 -51.68 5.28 -17.16
C THR A 78 -53.19 5.29 -16.91
N THR A 79 -53.63 5.54 -15.67
CA THR A 79 -55.07 5.55 -15.34
C THR A 79 -55.74 6.89 -15.57
N GLY A 80 -54.98 8.00 -15.64
CA GLY A 80 -55.52 9.37 -15.75
C GLY A 80 -56.21 9.89 -14.48
N LYS A 81 -56.48 9.01 -13.51
CA LYS A 81 -57.12 9.32 -12.23
C LYS A 81 -56.28 10.20 -11.32
N THR A 82 -56.95 10.95 -10.45
CA THR A 82 -56.32 11.74 -9.39
C THR A 82 -55.77 10.84 -8.28
N THR A 83 -54.83 11.36 -7.48
CA THR A 83 -54.26 10.59 -6.37
C THR A 83 -55.32 10.16 -5.35
N ASN A 84 -56.33 11.00 -5.10
CA ASN A 84 -57.42 10.68 -4.17
C ASN A 84 -58.30 9.53 -4.68
N GLU A 85 -58.63 9.52 -5.97
CA GLU A 85 -59.38 8.43 -6.60
C GLU A 85 -58.62 7.10 -6.49
N LEU A 86 -57.32 7.11 -6.78
CA LEU A 86 -56.48 5.91 -6.70
C LEU A 86 -56.30 5.41 -5.27
N LEU A 87 -56.21 6.31 -4.29
CA LEU A 87 -56.14 5.93 -2.88
C LEU A 87 -57.44 5.24 -2.43
N ASN A 88 -58.60 5.82 -2.76
CA ASN A 88 -59.91 5.26 -2.43
C ASN A 88 -60.18 3.90 -3.10
N GLU A 89 -59.60 3.64 -4.28
CA GLU A 89 -59.70 2.34 -4.96
C GLU A 89 -58.81 1.25 -4.36
N ARG A 90 -57.72 1.63 -3.69
CA ARG A 90 -56.65 0.71 -3.29
C ARG A 90 -56.56 0.48 -1.78
N PHE A 91 -57.06 1.41 -0.99
CA PHE A 91 -57.04 1.34 0.47
C PHE A 91 -58.48 1.37 0.99
N ASP A 92 -58.74 0.65 2.08
CA ASP A 92 -60.05 0.67 2.74
C ASP A 92 -60.36 2.11 3.22
N PRO A 93 -61.58 2.63 3.03
CA PRO A 93 -61.98 3.93 3.55
C PRO A 93 -61.66 4.13 5.03
N LYS A 94 -61.70 3.05 5.84
CA LYS A 94 -61.31 3.08 7.26
C LYS A 94 -59.81 3.37 7.46
N ASP A 95 -58.96 2.92 6.53
CA ASP A 95 -57.52 3.15 6.59
C ASP A 95 -57.11 4.55 6.08
N LEU A 96 -58.00 5.23 5.33
CA LEU A 96 -57.81 6.58 4.79
C LEU A 96 -58.45 7.68 5.65
N LYS A 97 -59.39 7.33 6.53
CA LYS A 97 -60.06 8.28 7.43
C LYS A 97 -59.04 8.97 8.34
N THR A 98 -59.14 10.30 8.45
CA THR A 98 -58.27 11.11 9.30
C THR A 98 -58.73 11.00 10.75
N GLU A 99 -57.87 10.48 11.62
CA GLU A 99 -58.04 10.48 13.07
C GLU A 99 -57.11 11.52 13.73
N ILE A 100 -57.15 11.65 15.07
CA ILE A 100 -56.39 12.66 15.83
C ILE A 100 -54.88 12.62 15.53
N PHE A 101 -54.33 11.44 15.24
CA PHE A 101 -52.92 11.23 14.93
C PHE A 101 -52.64 11.07 13.41
N GLY A 102 -53.62 11.34 12.55
CA GLY A 102 -53.58 11.06 11.11
C GLY A 102 -54.26 9.74 10.73
N SER A 103 -54.31 9.41 9.44
CA SER A 103 -54.92 8.15 8.97
C SER A 103 -54.04 6.93 9.28
N SER A 104 -54.65 5.75 9.40
CA SER A 104 -53.94 4.47 9.59
C SER A 104 -52.87 4.24 8.51
N THR A 105 -53.17 4.63 7.27
CA THR A 105 -52.23 4.59 6.13
C THR A 105 -51.06 5.55 6.33
N PHE A 106 -51.33 6.78 6.76
CA PHE A 106 -50.30 7.77 7.03
C PHE A 106 -49.34 7.32 8.15
N LEU A 107 -49.88 6.81 9.26
CA LEU A 107 -49.09 6.29 10.36
C LEU A 107 -48.22 5.10 9.95
N MET A 108 -48.73 4.22 9.07
CA MET A 108 -47.95 3.10 8.51
C MET A 108 -46.80 3.60 7.63
N ILE A 109 -47.05 4.59 6.77
CA ILE A 109 -45.99 5.21 5.95
C ILE A 109 -44.93 5.83 6.85
N LEU A 110 -45.32 6.59 7.86
CA LEU A 110 -44.41 7.23 8.80
C LEU A 110 -43.56 6.20 9.55
N PHE A 111 -44.18 5.12 10.03
CA PHE A 111 -43.50 4.03 10.74
C PHE A 111 -42.49 3.32 9.84
N LEU A 112 -42.89 2.89 8.64
CA LEU A 112 -41.99 2.21 7.70
C LEU A 112 -40.88 3.14 7.21
N THR A 113 -41.17 4.42 6.99
CA THR A 113 -40.16 5.42 6.64
C THR A 113 -39.14 5.60 7.76
N SER A 114 -39.59 5.62 9.02
CA SER A 114 -38.69 5.69 10.18
C SER A 114 -37.78 4.46 10.26
N ILE A 115 -38.31 3.25 10.03
CA ILE A 115 -37.51 2.03 9.94
C ILE A 115 -36.50 2.12 8.79
N ASN A 116 -36.93 2.57 7.61
CA ASN A 116 -36.06 2.73 6.45
C ASN A 116 -34.92 3.70 6.74
N ILE A 117 -35.20 4.84 7.39
CA ILE A 117 -34.17 5.82 7.78
C ILE A 117 -33.19 5.22 8.78
N LEU A 118 -33.67 4.53 9.81
CA LEU A 118 -32.81 3.89 10.82
C LEU A 118 -31.93 2.80 10.18
N PHE A 119 -32.53 1.94 9.35
CA PHE A 119 -31.83 0.91 8.60
C PHE A 119 -30.76 1.52 7.69
N MET A 120 -31.13 2.51 6.87
CA MET A 120 -30.21 3.16 5.94
C MET A 120 -29.09 3.90 6.66
N GLY A 121 -29.39 4.58 7.76
CA GLY A 121 -28.39 5.23 8.61
C GLY A 121 -27.38 4.22 9.16
N GLY A 122 -27.87 3.15 9.78
CA GLY A 122 -27.03 2.08 10.32
C GLY A 122 -26.22 1.34 9.26
N ALA A 123 -26.86 0.97 8.14
CA ALA A 123 -26.22 0.32 7.01
C ALA A 123 -25.15 1.22 6.37
N SER A 124 -25.41 2.51 6.24
CA SER A 124 -24.45 3.48 5.69
C SER A 124 -23.22 3.63 6.59
N ILE A 125 -23.40 3.74 7.91
CA ILE A 125 -22.28 3.79 8.87
C ILE A 125 -21.44 2.52 8.79
N ARG A 126 -22.07 1.34 8.75
CA ARG A 126 -21.38 0.06 8.60
C ARG A 126 -20.66 -0.06 7.27
N MET A 127 -21.28 0.41 6.18
CA MET A 127 -20.68 0.45 4.86
C MET A 127 -19.44 1.34 4.83
N LEU A 128 -19.49 2.54 5.40
CA LEU A 128 -18.33 3.43 5.53
C LEU A 128 -17.20 2.75 6.30
N HIS A 129 -17.49 2.18 7.46
CA HIS A 129 -16.48 1.45 8.25
C HIS A 129 -15.89 0.25 7.53
N PHE A 130 -16.68 -0.46 6.71
CA PHE A 130 -16.22 -1.58 5.92
C PHE A 130 -15.28 -1.12 4.79
N MET A 131 -15.64 -0.04 4.09
CA MET A 131 -14.81 0.54 3.02
C MET A 131 -13.46 1.08 3.51
N ASP A 132 -13.35 1.41 4.80
CA ASP A 132 -12.10 1.88 5.40
C ASP A 132 -11.17 0.73 5.88
N GLN A 133 -11.60 -0.54 5.75
CA GLN A 133 -10.78 -1.69 6.13
C GLN A 133 -9.76 -2.06 5.05
N PRO A 134 -8.54 -2.49 5.42
CA PRO A 134 -7.55 -2.97 4.47
C PRO A 134 -8.06 -4.09 3.56
N ARG A 135 -8.89 -4.98 4.12
CA ARG A 135 -9.48 -6.09 3.37
C ARG A 135 -10.33 -5.58 2.21
N PHE A 136 -11.14 -4.54 2.40
CA PHE A 136 -11.92 -3.96 1.30
C PHE A 136 -10.99 -3.44 0.21
N CYS A 137 -10.03 -2.57 0.56
CA CYS A 137 -9.11 -1.97 -0.40
C CYS A 137 -8.26 -3.02 -1.15
N GLY A 138 -7.78 -4.05 -0.46
CA GLY A 138 -6.87 -5.05 -1.01
C GLY A 138 -7.54 -6.19 -1.75
N THR A 139 -8.80 -6.54 -1.42
CA THR A 139 -9.47 -7.73 -1.99
C THR A 139 -10.68 -7.42 -2.86
N ALA A 140 -11.28 -6.22 -2.78
CA ALA A 140 -12.42 -5.89 -3.63
C ALA A 140 -12.05 -5.86 -5.12
N CYS A 141 -10.91 -5.24 -5.44
CA CYS A 141 -10.37 -5.14 -6.80
C CYS A 141 -9.17 -6.07 -6.99
N HIS A 142 -9.34 -7.36 -6.72
CA HIS A 142 -8.22 -8.31 -6.61
C HIS A 142 -7.30 -8.33 -7.84
N SER A 143 -7.80 -8.11 -9.05
CA SER A 143 -6.97 -8.14 -10.27
C SER A 143 -5.90 -7.05 -10.29
N VAL A 144 -6.22 -5.86 -9.75
CA VAL A 144 -5.36 -4.68 -9.75
C VAL A 144 -4.64 -4.51 -8.40
N MET A 145 -5.34 -4.79 -7.29
CA MET A 145 -4.85 -4.54 -5.94
C MET A 145 -4.11 -5.72 -5.31
N ASN A 146 -4.14 -6.92 -5.91
CA ASN A 146 -3.41 -8.08 -5.37
C ASN A 146 -1.90 -7.83 -5.13
N PRO A 147 -1.16 -7.12 -6.00
CA PRO A 147 0.26 -6.82 -5.74
C PRO A 147 0.47 -5.99 -4.46
N GLU A 148 -0.31 -4.93 -4.31
CA GLU A 148 -0.22 -4.01 -3.16
C GLU A 148 -0.73 -4.69 -1.88
N TRP A 149 -1.78 -5.52 -1.97
CA TRP A 149 -2.30 -6.33 -0.85
C TRP A 149 -1.30 -7.39 -0.39
N THR A 150 -0.65 -8.07 -1.33
CA THR A 150 0.34 -9.13 -1.03
C THR A 150 1.53 -8.55 -0.28
N THR A 151 2.06 -7.41 -0.72
CA THR A 151 3.18 -6.74 -0.06
C THR A 151 2.78 -6.09 1.27
N TYR A 152 1.57 -5.51 1.36
CA TYR A 152 1.01 -4.93 2.59
C TYR A 152 1.01 -5.93 3.76
N ASN A 153 0.53 -7.16 3.54
CA ASN A 153 0.33 -8.16 4.59
C ASN A 153 1.62 -8.60 5.29
N VAL A 154 2.77 -8.40 4.66
CA VAL A 154 4.10 -8.77 5.19
C VAL A 154 4.99 -7.56 5.43
N SER A 155 4.41 -6.35 5.40
CA SER A 155 5.10 -5.09 5.61
C SER A 155 5.17 -4.71 7.10
N PRO A 156 6.05 -3.78 7.49
CA PRO A 156 6.03 -3.17 8.83
C PRO A 156 4.69 -2.49 9.18
N HIS A 157 3.87 -2.17 8.18
CA HIS A 157 2.59 -1.48 8.32
C HIS A 157 1.37 -2.40 8.10
N ALA A 158 1.54 -3.72 8.14
CA ALA A 158 0.47 -4.71 7.89
C ALA A 158 -0.75 -4.59 8.85
N ARG A 159 -0.63 -3.79 9.91
CA ARG A 159 -1.68 -3.52 10.91
C ARG A 159 -2.20 -2.08 10.88
N VAL A 160 -1.74 -1.26 9.94
CA VAL A 160 -2.17 0.14 9.76
C VAL A 160 -3.20 0.17 8.63
N LYS A 161 -4.34 0.83 8.84
CA LYS A 161 -5.39 0.84 7.81
C LYS A 161 -4.94 1.60 6.57
N CYS A 162 -5.28 1.13 5.36
CA CYS A 162 -4.94 1.81 4.11
C CYS A 162 -5.35 3.29 4.11
N VAL A 163 -6.53 3.61 4.67
CA VAL A 163 -7.06 4.98 4.74
C VAL A 163 -6.23 5.93 5.60
N GLN A 164 -5.45 5.42 6.56
CA GLN A 164 -4.58 6.25 7.41
C GLN A 164 -3.40 6.85 6.63
N CYS A 165 -3.06 6.28 5.46
CA CYS A 165 -2.04 6.82 4.56
C CYS A 165 -2.63 7.41 3.26
N HIS A 166 -3.64 6.74 2.67
CA HIS A 166 -4.13 7.08 1.33
C HIS A 166 -5.32 8.04 1.29
N VAL A 167 -6.06 8.20 2.38
CA VAL A 167 -7.27 9.06 2.42
C VAL A 167 -7.01 10.33 3.22
N GLY A 168 -6.39 10.22 4.40
CA GLY A 168 -6.20 11.32 5.34
C GLY A 168 -7.41 11.56 6.25
N GLU A 169 -7.27 12.48 7.20
CA GLU A 169 -8.31 12.81 8.19
C GLU A 169 -9.21 13.98 7.70
N GLY A 170 -10.44 14.03 8.20
CA GLY A 170 -11.36 15.15 7.95
C GLY A 170 -12.37 14.94 6.81
N PHE A 171 -13.44 15.74 6.85
CA PHE A 171 -14.60 15.59 5.96
C PHE A 171 -14.25 15.77 4.47
N HIS A 172 -13.46 16.80 4.13
CA HIS A 172 -13.04 17.05 2.74
C HIS A 172 -12.19 15.90 2.19
N ALA A 173 -11.27 15.37 2.99
CA ALA A 173 -10.42 14.24 2.60
C ALA A 173 -11.26 12.98 2.33
N LEU A 174 -12.23 12.71 3.22
CA LEU A 174 -13.17 11.61 3.07
C LEU A 174 -14.02 11.77 1.80
N LEU A 175 -14.59 12.95 1.54
CA LEU A 175 -15.42 13.19 0.35
C LEU A 175 -14.60 13.04 -0.94
N ASN A 176 -13.43 13.67 -1.02
CA ASN A 176 -12.52 13.56 -2.17
C ASN A 176 -12.13 12.11 -2.45
N SER A 177 -11.86 11.32 -1.40
CA SER A 177 -11.54 9.90 -1.57
C SER A 177 -12.67 9.10 -2.20
N LYS A 178 -13.93 9.43 -1.89
CA LYS A 178 -15.11 8.72 -2.43
C LYS A 178 -15.35 9.09 -3.89
N ILE A 179 -15.17 10.36 -4.25
CA ILE A 179 -15.22 10.81 -5.65
C ILE A 179 -14.11 10.14 -6.48
N ASN A 180 -12.89 10.14 -5.97
CA ASN A 180 -11.76 9.45 -6.61
C ASN A 180 -12.01 7.94 -6.69
N GLY A 181 -12.63 7.33 -5.68
CA GLY A 181 -13.02 5.92 -5.67
C GLY A 181 -14.03 5.57 -6.76
N MET A 182 -14.99 6.47 -7.07
CA MET A 182 -15.90 6.28 -8.20
C MET A 182 -15.13 6.26 -9.52
N TRP A 183 -14.17 7.18 -9.70
CA TRP A 183 -13.31 7.17 -10.88
C TRP A 183 -12.46 5.89 -10.96
N GLN A 184 -11.90 5.42 -9.84
CA GLN A 184 -11.16 4.16 -9.82
C GLN A 184 -12.03 2.97 -10.25
N MET A 185 -13.30 2.93 -9.85
CA MET A 185 -14.24 1.89 -10.32
C MET A 185 -14.44 1.98 -11.83
N VAL A 186 -14.66 3.18 -12.37
CA VAL A 186 -14.75 3.40 -13.84
C VAL A 186 -13.45 2.95 -14.52
N SER A 187 -12.29 3.36 -14.02
CA SER A 187 -10.99 2.97 -14.58
C SER A 187 -10.79 1.46 -14.58
N ILE A 188 -11.19 0.76 -13.52
CA ILE A 188 -11.07 -0.71 -13.45
C ILE A 188 -12.05 -1.38 -14.41
N THR A 189 -13.32 -0.93 -14.46
CA THR A 189 -14.34 -1.49 -15.35
C THR A 189 -13.98 -1.35 -16.83
N PHE A 190 -13.42 -0.21 -17.22
CA PHE A 190 -13.07 0.09 -18.62
C PHE A 190 -11.58 -0.07 -18.92
N SER A 191 -10.79 -0.62 -17.98
CA SER A 191 -9.32 -0.78 -18.11
C SER A 191 -8.56 0.51 -18.48
N LEU A 192 -8.99 1.66 -17.93
CA LEU A 192 -8.40 2.98 -18.14
C LEU A 192 -7.27 3.29 -17.14
N TYR A 193 -6.36 2.34 -16.91
CA TYR A 193 -5.25 2.48 -15.98
C TYR A 193 -3.95 1.90 -16.55
N GLU A 194 -2.82 2.41 -16.08
CA GLU A 194 -1.49 1.97 -16.49
C GLU A 194 -1.03 0.70 -15.75
N LYS A 195 -0.18 -0.09 -16.40
CA LYS A 195 0.42 -1.31 -15.84
C LYS A 195 1.94 -1.29 -16.05
N PRO A 196 2.76 -1.20 -15.00
CA PRO A 196 2.40 -1.06 -13.58
C PRO A 196 1.79 0.31 -13.26
N ILE A 197 1.14 0.43 -12.08
CA ILE A 197 0.60 1.71 -11.60
C ILE A 197 1.77 2.68 -11.37
N PRO A 198 1.75 3.89 -11.96
CA PRO A 198 2.88 4.81 -11.87
C PRO A 198 3.16 5.26 -10.43
N THR A 199 4.43 5.49 -10.14
CA THR A 199 4.89 6.10 -8.88
C THR A 199 5.77 7.30 -9.20
N PRO A 200 5.69 8.39 -8.41
CA PRO A 200 4.94 8.54 -7.15
C PRO A 200 3.41 8.65 -7.35
N ILE A 201 2.63 8.35 -6.31
CA ILE A 201 1.19 8.57 -6.32
C ILE A 201 0.93 10.05 -6.03
N HIS A 202 0.37 10.80 -6.98
CA HIS A 202 0.18 12.26 -6.86
C HIS A 202 -0.85 12.67 -5.80
N GLN A 203 -1.82 11.81 -5.48
CA GLN A 203 -2.88 12.07 -4.51
C GLN A 203 -2.54 11.57 -3.09
N LEU A 204 -1.31 11.12 -2.83
CA LEU A 204 -0.92 10.75 -1.47
C LEU A 204 -0.92 11.99 -0.57
N ARG A 205 -1.43 11.84 0.65
CA ARG A 205 -1.48 12.95 1.62
C ARG A 205 -0.07 13.32 2.09
N PRO A 206 0.15 14.58 2.49
CA PRO A 206 1.43 15.01 3.05
C PRO A 206 1.89 14.11 4.20
N ALA A 207 3.21 13.92 4.34
CA ALA A 207 3.77 13.08 5.40
C ALA A 207 3.38 13.57 6.81
N ARG A 208 3.25 14.89 7.01
CA ARG A 208 2.78 15.55 8.25
C ARG A 208 1.40 15.09 8.71
N GLU A 209 0.52 14.77 7.76
CA GLU A 209 -0.85 14.33 8.04
C GLU A 209 -0.97 12.81 8.18
N THR A 210 0.09 12.07 7.83
CA THR A 210 0.07 10.59 7.73
C THR A 210 1.21 9.96 8.50
N CYS A 211 2.42 9.94 7.94
CA CYS A 211 3.63 9.36 8.54
C CYS A 211 3.89 9.92 9.94
N GLU A 212 3.78 11.24 10.10
CA GLU A 212 4.20 11.94 11.31
C GLU A 212 3.24 11.76 12.50
N LYS A 213 2.07 11.15 12.27
CA LYS A 213 1.15 10.75 13.34
C LYS A 213 1.69 9.59 14.18
N CYS A 214 2.62 8.82 13.63
CA CYS A 214 3.22 7.63 14.26
C CYS A 214 4.75 7.71 14.36
N HIS A 215 5.40 8.36 13.40
CA HIS A 215 6.84 8.63 13.39
C HIS A 215 7.07 10.06 13.81
N TRP A 216 7.91 10.35 14.80
CA TRP A 216 8.05 11.70 15.34
C TRP A 216 9.40 12.30 14.92
N PRO A 217 9.47 13.12 13.84
CA PRO A 217 10.72 13.68 13.34
C PRO A 217 11.58 14.37 14.39
N GLU A 218 10.95 15.10 15.33
CA GLU A 218 11.67 15.88 16.34
C GLU A 218 12.23 15.03 17.50
N LYS A 219 11.94 13.71 17.54
CA LYS A 219 12.50 12.83 18.57
C LYS A 219 13.89 12.33 18.16
N PHE A 220 14.83 12.36 19.10
CA PHE A 220 16.13 11.71 18.95
C PHE A 220 16.00 10.17 18.98
N TYR A 221 16.43 9.52 17.91
CA TYR A 221 16.47 8.09 17.65
C TYR A 221 17.87 7.47 17.73
N GLY A 222 18.93 8.27 17.70
CA GLY A 222 20.32 7.82 17.75
C GLY A 222 20.82 7.22 16.44
N ASN A 223 21.96 6.54 16.52
CA ASN A 223 22.46 5.73 15.43
C ASN A 223 21.79 4.33 15.43
N ARG A 224 21.66 3.73 14.25
CA ARG A 224 21.15 2.36 14.08
C ARG A 224 22.15 1.48 13.37
N LEU A 225 22.61 0.45 14.06
CA LEU A 225 23.38 -0.61 13.45
C LEU A 225 22.51 -1.44 12.49
N LYS A 226 22.96 -1.56 11.25
CA LYS A 226 22.34 -2.36 10.20
C LYS A 226 23.38 -3.27 9.58
N THR A 227 23.24 -4.57 9.82
CA THR A 227 24.03 -5.59 9.14
C THR A 227 23.22 -6.17 7.98
N ILE A 228 23.76 -6.01 6.78
CA ILE A 228 23.27 -6.62 5.55
C ILE A 228 24.12 -7.87 5.32
N LEU A 229 23.47 -9.02 5.43
CA LEU A 229 24.08 -10.31 5.16
C LEU A 229 23.86 -10.67 3.70
N HIS A 230 24.95 -11.00 3.03
CA HIS A 230 24.95 -11.58 1.69
C HIS A 230 25.58 -12.96 1.77
N TYR A 231 25.26 -13.81 0.80
CA TYR A 231 25.89 -15.11 0.66
C TYR A 231 26.58 -15.17 -0.70
N SER A 232 27.72 -15.84 -0.78
CA SER A 232 28.39 -16.06 -2.06
C SER A 232 27.63 -17.08 -2.91
N ASN A 233 27.90 -17.08 -4.22
CA ASN A 233 27.37 -18.07 -5.17
C ASN A 233 28.22 -19.36 -5.22
N ASP A 234 29.08 -19.59 -4.21
CA ASP A 234 29.97 -20.74 -4.15
C ASP A 234 29.25 -22.02 -3.67
N TYR A 235 30.03 -23.09 -3.52
CA TYR A 235 29.52 -24.40 -3.10
C TYR A 235 28.80 -24.33 -1.74
N PHE A 236 29.32 -23.55 -0.79
CA PHE A 236 28.83 -23.51 0.60
C PHE A 236 27.90 -22.34 0.89
N SER A 237 27.73 -21.42 -0.06
CA SER A 237 27.06 -20.13 0.15
C SER A 237 27.64 -19.46 1.41
N VAL A 238 28.93 -19.12 1.35
CA VAL A 238 29.68 -18.50 2.46
C VAL A 238 29.08 -17.12 2.76
N PRO A 239 28.83 -16.77 4.04
CA PRO A 239 28.29 -15.47 4.41
C PRO A 239 29.35 -14.38 4.28
N VAL A 240 28.94 -13.22 3.77
CA VAL A 240 29.71 -11.98 3.80
C VAL A 240 28.84 -10.84 4.31
N TYR A 241 29.45 -9.93 5.04
CA TYR A 241 28.75 -8.93 5.85
C TYR A 241 29.06 -7.53 5.36
N THR A 242 28.01 -6.72 5.22
CA THR A 242 28.13 -5.26 5.16
C THR A 242 27.44 -4.69 6.39
N THR A 243 28.20 -4.13 7.31
CA THR A 243 27.65 -3.57 8.54
C THR A 243 27.80 -2.06 8.52
N LEU A 244 26.68 -1.36 8.72
CA LEU A 244 26.59 0.09 8.68
C LEU A 244 26.05 0.60 10.02
N ASN A 245 26.66 1.64 10.55
CA ASN A 245 26.07 2.45 11.61
C ASN A 245 25.35 3.64 10.96
N LEU A 246 24.03 3.54 10.78
CA LEU A 246 23.23 4.58 10.15
C LEU A 246 23.03 5.75 11.13
N LYS A 247 23.35 6.96 10.69
CA LYS A 247 23.16 8.19 11.46
C LYS A 247 21.75 8.72 11.23
N ILE A 248 20.79 8.36 12.09
CA ILE A 248 19.36 8.59 11.81
C ILE A 248 18.96 10.04 12.06
N ASP A 249 19.45 10.65 13.13
CA ASP A 249 18.82 11.82 13.72
C ASP A 249 18.73 13.07 12.85
N THR A 250 17.81 13.93 13.25
CA THR A 250 17.65 15.28 12.72
C THR A 250 18.64 16.27 13.34
N GLU A 251 19.08 16.02 14.59
CA GLU A 251 19.94 16.90 15.38
C GLU A 251 20.70 16.13 16.49
N LYS A 252 22.01 16.39 16.63
CA LYS A 252 22.68 16.38 17.95
C LYS A 252 23.60 17.59 18.07
N ALA A 253 23.74 18.07 19.30
CA ALA A 253 24.31 19.36 19.68
C ALA A 253 25.82 19.49 19.41
N ALA A 254 26.18 19.62 18.13
CA ALA A 254 27.41 20.23 17.60
C ALA A 254 27.42 20.14 16.06
N GLN A 255 26.79 19.12 15.48
CA GLN A 255 26.67 18.93 14.03
C GLN A 255 25.23 18.58 13.64
N LYS A 256 24.65 19.43 12.78
CA LYS A 256 23.30 19.27 12.20
C LYS A 256 23.34 18.19 11.11
N SER A 257 23.55 16.93 11.46
CA SER A 257 23.79 15.86 10.48
C SER A 257 23.06 14.57 10.80
N GLY A 258 22.64 13.87 9.75
CA GLY A 258 21.96 12.58 9.80
C GLY A 258 20.98 12.46 8.62
N ILE A 259 20.59 11.23 8.29
CA ILE A 259 19.75 10.98 7.10
C ILE A 259 18.34 11.60 7.21
N HIS A 260 17.87 11.92 8.42
CA HIS A 260 16.61 12.64 8.63
C HIS A 260 16.74 14.16 8.75
N TRP A 261 17.92 14.76 8.64
CA TRP A 261 18.10 16.21 8.76
C TRP A 261 17.05 17.03 7.98
N HIS A 262 16.72 16.59 6.75
CA HIS A 262 15.74 17.21 5.85
C HIS A 262 14.32 17.39 6.42
N ILE A 263 13.90 16.55 7.36
CA ILE A 263 12.55 16.59 7.97
C ILE A 263 12.53 17.28 9.34
N GLY A 264 13.69 17.79 9.81
CA GLY A 264 13.76 18.57 11.04
C GLY A 264 12.97 19.87 10.92
N LYS A 265 12.30 20.27 12.00
CA LYS A 265 11.38 21.43 12.01
C LYS A 265 12.03 22.76 11.57
N GLU A 266 13.30 22.95 11.91
CA GLU A 266 14.09 24.14 11.55
C GLU A 266 14.63 24.08 10.11
N ASN A 267 14.59 22.90 9.48
CA ASN A 267 15.10 22.68 8.15
C ASN A 267 13.95 22.69 7.13
N GLU A 268 14.26 23.15 5.93
CA GLU A 268 13.33 23.05 4.81
C GLU A 268 14.15 22.87 3.54
N VAL A 269 13.89 21.77 2.84
CA VAL A 269 14.50 21.48 1.55
C VAL A 269 13.42 21.50 0.47
N ARG A 270 13.66 22.29 -0.56
CA ARG A 270 12.80 22.38 -1.75
C ARG A 270 13.58 21.91 -2.96
N TYR A 271 12.91 21.31 -3.92
CA TYR A 271 13.55 20.92 -5.16
C TYR A 271 12.54 20.88 -6.30
N THR A 272 13.06 20.80 -7.52
CA THR A 272 12.29 20.46 -8.71
C THR A 272 13.02 19.37 -9.51
N SER A 273 12.27 18.58 -10.27
CA SER A 273 12.81 17.50 -11.10
C SER A 273 12.33 17.60 -12.55
N ALA A 274 13.16 17.12 -13.48
CA ALA A 274 12.84 17.06 -14.90
C ALA A 274 11.92 15.88 -15.27
N ASP A 275 11.73 14.94 -14.35
CA ASP A 275 10.87 13.76 -14.48
C ASP A 275 9.96 13.58 -13.27
N ASP A 276 8.81 12.93 -13.49
CA ASP A 276 7.82 12.67 -12.45
C ASP A 276 8.30 11.67 -11.39
N LYS A 277 9.24 10.77 -11.75
CA LYS A 277 9.85 9.81 -10.82
C LYS A 277 10.85 10.46 -9.86
N ARG A 278 11.07 11.78 -9.98
CA ARG A 278 11.94 12.59 -9.12
C ARG A 278 13.39 12.10 -9.12
N LYS A 279 13.88 11.60 -10.25
CA LYS A 279 15.25 11.06 -10.37
C LYS A 279 16.26 12.09 -10.87
N LYS A 280 15.85 12.98 -11.77
CA LYS A 280 16.67 14.00 -12.40
C LYS A 280 16.37 15.35 -11.75
N ILE A 281 17.16 15.69 -10.76
CA ILE A 281 16.99 16.93 -9.99
C ILE A 281 17.60 18.10 -10.76
N ILE A 282 16.82 19.15 -10.98
CA ILE A 282 17.24 20.36 -11.72
C ILE A 282 17.91 21.33 -10.74
N TRP A 283 17.28 21.58 -9.60
CA TRP A 283 17.86 22.39 -8.52
C TRP A 283 17.34 21.95 -7.16
N VAL A 284 18.10 22.28 -6.13
CA VAL A 284 17.77 22.09 -4.72
C VAL A 284 17.95 23.41 -3.98
N GLU A 285 16.99 23.75 -3.13
CA GLU A 285 17.10 24.85 -2.18
C GLU A 285 17.10 24.32 -0.76
N SER A 286 18.00 24.85 0.05
CA SER A 286 18.11 24.53 1.47
C SER A 286 17.98 25.80 2.30
N LYS A 287 17.08 25.78 3.28
CA LYS A 287 16.85 26.90 4.20
C LYS A 287 18.01 27.05 5.18
N LYS A 288 18.52 28.28 5.30
CA LYS A 288 19.52 28.69 6.28
C LYS A 288 18.90 29.08 7.62
N PRO A 289 19.69 29.16 8.70
CA PRO A 289 19.22 29.63 10.01
C PRO A 289 18.64 31.05 10.02
N ASP A 290 19.08 31.92 9.10
CA ASP A 290 18.57 33.29 8.93
C ASP A 290 17.24 33.35 8.15
N GLY A 291 16.71 32.21 7.71
CA GLY A 291 15.48 32.09 6.93
C GLY A 291 15.66 32.24 5.42
N THR A 292 16.86 32.58 4.93
CA THR A 292 17.16 32.64 3.50
C THR A 292 17.39 31.25 2.92
N PHE A 293 17.39 31.11 1.59
CA PHE A 293 17.67 29.85 0.92
C PHE A 293 19.01 29.91 0.16
N ILE A 294 19.81 28.85 0.26
CA ILE A 294 20.88 28.57 -0.71
C ILE A 294 20.28 27.72 -1.81
N ARG A 295 20.50 28.12 -3.06
CA ARG A 295 20.14 27.31 -4.23
C ARG A 295 21.38 26.65 -4.84
N TYR A 296 21.26 25.36 -5.10
CA TYR A 296 22.20 24.54 -5.85
C TYR A 296 21.55 24.17 -7.18
N ASN A 297 22.15 24.55 -8.30
CA ASN A 297 21.66 24.24 -9.64
C ASN A 297 22.47 23.11 -10.24
N ASN A 298 21.80 22.25 -11.00
CA ASN A 298 22.47 21.19 -11.73
C ASN A 298 23.23 21.80 -12.91
N ILE A 299 24.50 21.46 -13.07
CA ILE A 299 25.29 21.89 -14.23
C ILE A 299 24.77 21.33 -15.55
N TYR A 300 23.99 20.24 -15.50
CA TYR A 300 23.35 19.65 -16.67
C TYR A 300 21.95 20.24 -16.90
N THR A 301 21.73 20.71 -18.13
CA THR A 301 20.41 21.07 -18.66
C THR A 301 19.66 19.81 -19.11
N PHE A 302 18.39 19.67 -18.73
CA PHE A 302 17.57 18.53 -19.16
C PHE A 302 16.63 18.93 -20.30
N LYS A 303 16.39 18.07 -21.30
CA LYS A 303 15.57 18.39 -22.49
C LYS A 303 14.13 18.85 -22.20
N ASN A 304 13.62 18.61 -20.98
CA ASN A 304 12.33 19.12 -20.50
C ASN A 304 12.54 20.23 -19.43
N ASP A 305 13.53 21.11 -19.63
CA ASP A 305 13.82 22.29 -18.78
C ASP A 305 12.74 23.37 -18.88
N THR A 306 11.47 22.98 -18.89
CA THR A 306 10.38 23.93 -18.65
C THR A 306 10.33 24.16 -17.14
N GLU A 307 11.19 25.09 -16.71
CA GLU A 307 11.33 25.61 -15.36
C GLU A 307 9.97 25.71 -14.61
N ALA A 308 10.01 25.31 -13.33
CA ALA A 308 9.21 25.86 -12.24
C ALA A 308 7.73 25.45 -12.06
N LYS A 309 7.11 24.55 -12.83
CA LYS A 309 5.67 24.29 -12.59
C LYS A 309 5.33 23.59 -11.26
N TYR A 310 6.24 22.80 -10.69
CA TYR A 310 5.97 22.11 -9.41
C TYR A 310 7.21 22.11 -8.50
N VAL A 311 7.30 23.13 -7.65
CA VAL A 311 8.25 23.12 -6.53
C VAL A 311 7.72 22.18 -5.46
N ARG A 312 8.54 21.21 -5.06
CA ARG A 312 8.20 20.28 -3.99
C ARG A 312 9.05 20.55 -2.76
N THR A 313 8.41 20.67 -1.61
CA THR A 313 9.09 20.55 -0.31
C THR A 313 9.31 19.07 -0.01
N MET A 314 10.55 18.71 0.30
CA MET A 314 10.94 17.34 0.61
C MET A 314 10.23 16.86 1.88
N ASP A 315 9.73 15.62 1.84
CA ASP A 315 9.10 14.97 2.97
C ASP A 315 9.53 13.49 3.09
N CYS A 316 8.95 12.76 4.04
CA CYS A 316 9.29 11.37 4.30
C CYS A 316 9.20 10.47 3.06
N VAL A 317 8.27 10.69 2.13
CA VAL A 317 8.03 9.78 1.00
C VAL A 317 9.00 10.00 -0.16
N ASP A 318 9.81 11.06 -0.13
CA ASP A 318 10.88 11.27 -1.11
C ASP A 318 12.06 10.30 -0.91
N CYS A 319 12.21 9.76 0.32
CA CYS A 319 13.15 8.70 0.65
C CYS A 319 12.44 7.37 0.94
N HIS A 320 11.37 7.39 1.74
CA HIS A 320 10.55 6.22 2.09
C HIS A 320 9.41 5.98 1.08
N ASN A 321 9.72 6.10 -0.21
CA ASN A 321 8.76 6.00 -1.32
C ASN A 321 8.05 4.63 -1.44
N ARG A 322 8.48 3.63 -0.65
CA ARG A 322 7.88 2.30 -0.52
C ARG A 322 7.82 1.84 0.93
N ALA A 323 7.22 2.64 1.82
CA ALA A 323 7.13 2.33 3.26
C ALA A 323 6.35 1.05 3.60
N THR A 324 5.35 0.70 2.79
CA THR A 324 4.45 -0.45 3.04
C THR A 324 4.56 -1.48 1.92
N HIS A 325 4.44 -1.03 0.68
CA HIS A 325 4.35 -1.91 -0.47
C HIS A 325 5.74 -2.23 -1.05
N ILE A 326 6.50 -3.00 -0.26
CA ILE A 326 7.91 -3.29 -0.51
C ILE A 326 8.05 -4.48 -1.46
N TYR A 327 8.57 -4.21 -2.66
CA TYR A 327 9.04 -5.20 -3.62
C TYR A 327 10.55 -5.39 -3.40
N GLU A 328 10.94 -6.57 -2.97
CA GLU A 328 12.34 -6.92 -2.68
C GLU A 328 13.11 -7.19 -3.99
N ASN A 329 14.42 -6.94 -3.99
CA ASN A 329 15.32 -7.46 -5.03
C ASN A 329 15.51 -8.98 -4.82
N PRO A 330 15.67 -9.78 -5.89
CA PRO A 330 15.78 -11.24 -5.78
C PRO A 330 16.91 -11.68 -4.85
N GLU A 331 18.07 -11.03 -4.90
CA GLU A 331 19.20 -11.35 -4.02
C GLU A 331 18.87 -11.11 -2.56
N SER A 332 18.23 -9.98 -2.24
CA SER A 332 17.89 -9.63 -0.86
C SER A 332 16.83 -10.56 -0.28
N ALA A 333 15.83 -10.94 -1.09
CA ALA A 333 14.81 -11.91 -0.70
C ALA A 333 15.40 -13.31 -0.47
N LEU A 334 16.35 -13.70 -1.32
CA LEU A 334 17.06 -14.97 -1.22
C LEU A 334 17.98 -15.01 0.01
N ASP A 335 18.87 -14.02 0.16
CA ASP A 335 19.82 -13.95 1.28
C ASP A 335 19.09 -13.94 2.63
N LYS A 336 17.98 -13.20 2.73
CA LYS A 336 17.12 -13.19 3.92
C LYS A 336 16.48 -14.54 4.21
N SER A 337 16.12 -15.30 3.19
CA SER A 337 15.51 -16.64 3.35
C SER A 337 16.55 -17.68 3.77
N ILE A 338 17.75 -17.59 3.19
CA ILE A 338 18.92 -18.37 3.62
C ILE A 338 19.26 -18.08 5.08
N HIS A 339 19.34 -16.79 5.46
CA HIS A 339 19.66 -16.38 6.82
C HIS A 339 18.65 -16.87 7.86
N ARG A 340 17.36 -16.89 7.51
CA ARG A 340 16.28 -17.39 8.37
C ARG A 340 16.25 -18.92 8.48
N GLY A 341 17.13 -19.64 7.79
CA GLY A 341 17.15 -21.09 7.77
C GLY A 341 16.00 -21.70 6.96
N LEU A 342 15.32 -20.92 6.12
CA LEU A 342 14.25 -21.43 5.24
C LEU A 342 14.82 -22.15 4.01
N ILE A 343 16.08 -21.90 3.68
CA ILE A 343 16.81 -22.56 2.59
C ILE A 343 18.01 -23.28 3.21
N ASP A 344 18.05 -24.59 3.05
CA ASP A 344 19.15 -25.43 3.56
C ASP A 344 20.45 -25.12 2.81
N ARG A 345 21.38 -24.47 3.51
CA ARG A 345 22.70 -24.06 2.99
C ARG A 345 23.65 -25.21 2.72
N SER A 346 23.38 -26.38 3.27
CA SER A 346 24.20 -27.56 3.01
C SER A 346 23.93 -28.18 1.63
N LEU A 347 22.91 -27.71 0.91
CA LEU A 347 22.72 -27.99 -0.50
C LEU A 347 23.80 -27.24 -1.32
N PRO A 348 24.65 -27.94 -2.09
CA PRO A 348 25.71 -27.30 -2.85
C PRO A 348 25.19 -26.27 -3.84
N TYR A 349 25.86 -25.10 -3.92
CA TYR A 349 25.52 -23.99 -4.83
C TYR A 349 24.09 -23.46 -4.70
N ILE A 350 23.43 -23.69 -3.56
CA ILE A 350 21.99 -23.41 -3.42
C ILE A 350 21.64 -21.96 -3.70
N ARG A 351 22.49 -21.00 -3.29
CA ARG A 351 22.25 -19.59 -3.58
C ARG A 351 22.29 -19.31 -5.09
N ARG A 352 23.30 -19.82 -5.79
CA ARG A 352 23.48 -19.61 -7.23
C ARG A 352 22.30 -20.16 -8.03
N GLU A 353 21.92 -21.41 -7.76
CA GLU A 353 20.80 -22.05 -8.48
C GLU A 353 19.46 -21.43 -8.09
N SER A 354 19.27 -21.04 -6.83
CA SER A 354 18.06 -20.32 -6.40
C SER A 354 17.91 -18.97 -7.06
N LEU A 355 19.00 -18.19 -7.15
CA LEU A 355 18.99 -16.91 -7.84
C LEU A 355 18.70 -17.09 -9.33
N THR A 356 19.37 -18.07 -9.97
CA THR A 356 19.16 -18.42 -11.37
C THR A 356 17.71 -18.83 -11.66
N ALA A 357 17.07 -19.57 -10.75
CA ALA A 357 15.66 -19.92 -10.86
C ALA A 357 14.75 -18.68 -10.71
N LEU A 358 15.02 -17.81 -9.74
CA LEU A 358 14.16 -16.65 -9.44
C LEU A 358 14.19 -15.55 -10.52
N THR A 359 15.28 -15.42 -11.27
CA THR A 359 15.49 -14.32 -12.22
C THR A 359 15.18 -14.68 -13.67
N ARG A 360 14.62 -15.86 -13.94
CA ARG A 360 14.15 -16.23 -15.28
C ARG A 360 12.83 -15.54 -15.60
N ASP A 361 12.62 -15.28 -16.88
CA ASP A 361 11.33 -14.79 -17.38
C ASP A 361 10.33 -15.93 -17.51
N TYR A 362 9.19 -15.80 -16.83
CA TYR A 362 8.11 -16.78 -16.84
C TYR A 362 6.80 -16.16 -17.33
N SER A 363 6.04 -16.93 -18.10
CA SER A 363 4.75 -16.52 -18.66
C SER A 363 3.60 -16.44 -17.64
N GLY A 364 3.90 -16.54 -16.34
CA GLY A 364 2.89 -16.53 -15.27
C GLY A 364 3.38 -17.18 -13.99
N SER A 365 2.66 -16.92 -12.89
CA SER A 365 3.00 -17.43 -11.56
C SER A 365 2.92 -18.95 -11.45
N GLU A 366 2.00 -19.60 -12.16
CA GLU A 366 1.88 -21.07 -12.17
C GLU A 366 3.06 -21.73 -12.92
N TYR A 367 3.42 -21.18 -14.08
CA TYR A 367 4.59 -21.63 -14.84
C TYR A 367 5.89 -21.41 -14.07
N ALA A 368 6.03 -20.27 -13.38
CA ALA A 368 7.20 -19.99 -12.54
C ALA A 368 7.41 -21.08 -11.47
N VAL A 369 6.37 -21.49 -10.75
CA VAL A 369 6.49 -22.56 -9.74
C VAL A 369 6.98 -23.87 -10.35
N LYS A 370 6.41 -24.27 -11.49
CA LYS A 370 6.81 -25.49 -12.20
C LYS A 370 8.26 -25.42 -12.66
N GLU A 371 8.67 -24.32 -13.26
CA GLU A 371 10.02 -24.17 -13.81
C GLU A 371 11.09 -23.99 -12.73
N ILE A 372 10.78 -23.33 -11.62
CA ILE A 372 11.66 -23.29 -10.43
C ILE A 372 11.89 -24.72 -9.91
N SER A 373 10.82 -25.51 -9.81
CA SER A 373 10.90 -26.92 -9.41
C SER A 373 11.77 -27.75 -10.35
N ASN A 374 11.47 -27.68 -11.66
CA ASN A 374 12.22 -28.38 -12.70
C ASN A 374 13.71 -28.03 -12.69
N HIS A 375 14.04 -26.75 -12.50
CA HIS A 375 15.42 -26.28 -12.44
C HIS A 375 16.18 -26.90 -11.26
N LEU A 376 15.65 -26.77 -10.04
CA LEU A 376 16.34 -27.25 -8.84
C LEU A 376 16.46 -28.78 -8.82
N HIS A 377 15.37 -29.52 -9.06
CA HIS A 377 15.43 -30.98 -9.10
C HIS A 377 16.31 -31.48 -10.24
N GLY A 378 16.26 -30.82 -11.40
CA GLY A 378 17.11 -31.16 -12.54
C GLY A 378 18.58 -30.93 -12.24
N PHE A 379 18.94 -29.82 -11.59
CA PHE A 379 20.32 -29.53 -11.20
C PHE A 379 20.86 -30.58 -10.22
N TYR A 380 20.14 -30.85 -9.13
CA TYR A 380 20.61 -31.80 -8.10
C TYR A 380 20.61 -33.24 -8.60
N SER A 381 19.63 -33.66 -9.39
CA SER A 381 19.61 -35.04 -9.92
C SER A 381 20.74 -35.32 -10.90
N ARG A 382 21.21 -34.30 -11.65
CA ARG A 382 22.34 -34.45 -12.59
C ARG A 382 23.71 -34.35 -11.92
N ASN A 383 23.88 -33.40 -11.00
CA ASN A 383 25.19 -33.08 -10.44
C ASN A 383 25.46 -33.74 -9.08
N PHE A 384 24.41 -34.08 -8.32
CA PHE A 384 24.50 -34.62 -6.97
C PHE A 384 23.42 -35.70 -6.73
N PRO A 385 23.42 -36.82 -7.47
CA PRO A 385 22.31 -37.78 -7.49
C PRO A 385 21.97 -38.39 -6.12
N ASP A 386 22.96 -38.73 -5.31
CA ASP A 386 22.75 -39.30 -3.96
C ASP A 386 22.18 -38.25 -2.98
N LEU A 387 22.66 -37.00 -3.10
CA LEU A 387 22.14 -35.87 -2.33
C LEU A 387 20.71 -35.53 -2.75
N SER A 388 20.39 -35.58 -4.06
CA SER A 388 19.04 -35.35 -4.58
C SER A 388 18.02 -36.32 -3.95
N LYS A 389 18.40 -37.59 -3.79
CA LYS A 389 17.55 -38.60 -3.14
C LYS A 389 17.46 -38.39 -1.63
N SER A 390 18.60 -38.22 -0.94
CA SER A 390 18.63 -38.09 0.52
C SER A 390 18.05 -36.77 1.04
N LYS A 391 18.11 -35.70 0.24
CA LYS A 391 17.61 -34.35 0.57
C LYS A 391 16.43 -33.90 -0.29
N PHE A 392 15.67 -34.84 -0.83
CA PHE A 392 14.51 -34.55 -1.67
C PHE A 392 13.54 -33.56 -1.03
N GLU A 393 13.18 -33.78 0.24
CA GLU A 393 12.29 -32.87 0.99
C GLU A 393 12.90 -31.49 1.20
N SER A 394 14.21 -31.41 1.45
CA SER A 394 14.88 -30.12 1.58
C SER A 394 14.84 -29.33 0.27
N ILE A 395 14.97 -30.01 -0.88
CA ILE A 395 14.85 -29.37 -2.20
C ILE A 395 13.41 -28.90 -2.42
N ASN A 396 12.41 -29.70 -2.03
CA ASN A 396 10.99 -29.31 -2.11
C ASN A 396 10.69 -28.06 -1.26
N GLU A 397 11.25 -27.97 -0.05
CA GLU A 397 11.09 -26.78 0.79
C GLU A 397 11.72 -25.54 0.14
N VAL A 398 12.89 -25.67 -0.48
CA VAL A 398 13.48 -24.56 -1.25
C VAL A 398 12.55 -24.14 -2.39
N VAL A 399 12.02 -25.09 -3.17
CA VAL A 399 11.06 -24.79 -4.26
C VAL A 399 9.86 -24.00 -3.74
N LYS A 400 9.29 -24.38 -2.58
CA LYS A 400 8.18 -23.66 -1.95
C LYS A 400 8.59 -22.24 -1.56
N VAL A 401 9.76 -22.06 -0.94
CA VAL A 401 10.28 -20.74 -0.54
C VAL A 401 10.50 -19.85 -1.75
N LEU A 402 11.16 -20.33 -2.80
CA LEU A 402 11.39 -19.55 -4.03
C LEU A 402 10.07 -19.20 -4.73
N SER A 403 9.12 -20.13 -4.77
CA SER A 403 7.77 -19.88 -5.32
C SER A 403 7.04 -18.77 -4.55
N ASN A 404 7.17 -18.73 -3.23
CA ASN A 404 6.59 -17.68 -2.39
C ASN A 404 7.30 -16.34 -2.60
N ILE A 405 8.63 -16.33 -2.72
CA ILE A 405 9.41 -15.13 -3.07
C ILE A 405 8.95 -14.57 -4.43
N TYR A 406 8.77 -15.44 -5.42
CA TYR A 406 8.30 -15.06 -6.75
C TYR A 406 6.88 -14.44 -6.68
N LYS A 407 5.91 -15.16 -6.11
CA LYS A 407 4.51 -14.70 -6.01
C LYS A 407 4.35 -13.41 -5.20
N LYS A 408 5.26 -13.13 -4.27
CA LYS A 408 5.26 -11.89 -3.50
C LYS A 408 5.68 -10.70 -4.35
N ASN A 409 6.71 -10.86 -5.20
CA ASN A 409 7.38 -9.74 -5.86
C ASN A 409 7.00 -9.58 -7.34
N ILE A 410 6.57 -10.64 -8.01
CA ILE A 410 6.29 -10.66 -9.44
C ILE A 410 4.78 -10.83 -9.66
N HIS A 411 4.21 -9.86 -10.39
CA HIS A 411 2.77 -9.82 -10.68
C HIS A 411 2.57 -9.51 -12.17
N PRO A 412 2.63 -10.55 -13.04
CA PRO A 412 2.54 -10.37 -14.50
C PRO A 412 1.28 -9.65 -14.95
N GLN A 413 0.15 -9.85 -14.26
CA GLN A 413 -1.14 -9.21 -14.57
C GLN A 413 -1.13 -7.68 -14.46
N MET A 414 -0.14 -7.13 -13.74
CA MET A 414 0.10 -5.70 -13.54
C MET A 414 1.47 -5.25 -14.09
N ASN A 415 2.15 -6.07 -14.91
CA ASN A 415 3.49 -5.80 -15.43
C ASN A 415 4.52 -5.45 -14.33
N ILE A 416 4.40 -6.07 -13.15
CA ILE A 416 5.36 -5.89 -12.06
C ILE A 416 6.36 -7.04 -12.10
N THR A 417 7.63 -6.68 -12.25
CA THR A 417 8.79 -7.55 -12.23
C THR A 417 9.87 -7.00 -11.28
N TRP A 418 11.01 -7.67 -11.19
CA TRP A 418 12.17 -7.21 -10.42
C TRP A 418 12.57 -5.79 -10.85
N GLY A 419 12.64 -4.88 -9.89
CA GLY A 419 13.02 -3.49 -10.15
C GLY A 419 11.94 -2.60 -10.77
N SER A 420 10.69 -3.08 -10.97
CA SER A 420 9.58 -2.23 -11.44
C SER A 420 9.36 -1.00 -10.56
N TYR A 421 9.63 -1.13 -9.25
CA TYR A 421 9.45 -0.07 -8.28
C TYR A 421 10.73 0.16 -7.46
N PRO A 422 11.56 1.13 -7.86
CA PRO A 422 12.79 1.43 -7.14
C PRO A 422 12.50 2.01 -5.75
N SER A 423 13.39 1.75 -4.80
CA SER A 423 13.35 2.36 -3.47
C SER A 423 14.42 3.44 -3.35
N PHE A 424 14.08 4.53 -2.67
CA PHE A 424 14.97 5.67 -2.45
C PHE A 424 15.56 5.73 -1.04
N ILE A 425 15.36 4.69 -0.22
CA ILE A 425 15.83 4.62 1.18
C ILE A 425 17.36 4.40 1.30
N GLY A 426 18.04 4.18 0.18
CA GLY A 426 19.48 3.96 0.11
C GLY A 426 19.94 3.91 -1.34
N HIS A 427 21.23 3.60 -1.55
CA HIS A 427 21.88 3.75 -2.85
C HIS A 427 22.40 2.43 -3.45
N LYS A 428 21.96 1.27 -2.95
CA LYS A 428 22.41 -0.04 -3.46
C LYS A 428 21.88 -0.33 -4.87
N ASN A 429 20.60 -0.04 -5.11
CA ASN A 429 19.88 -0.41 -6.34
C ASN A 429 19.37 0.81 -7.13
N ASP A 430 19.60 2.01 -6.63
CA ASP A 430 19.21 3.29 -7.25
C ASP A 430 20.11 4.39 -6.68
N SER A 431 19.93 5.61 -7.14
CA SER A 431 20.60 6.83 -6.70
C SER A 431 20.30 7.26 -5.26
N GLY A 432 19.09 6.97 -4.73
CA GLY A 432 18.73 7.34 -3.34
C GLY A 432 19.01 8.81 -3.03
N CYS A 433 19.78 9.07 -1.96
CA CYS A 433 20.18 10.43 -1.56
C CYS A 433 21.11 11.11 -2.58
N PHE A 434 21.89 10.36 -3.36
CA PHE A 434 22.82 10.90 -4.36
C PHE A 434 22.12 11.61 -5.53
N ARG A 435 20.78 11.57 -5.61
CA ARG A 435 20.02 12.46 -6.49
C ARG A 435 20.28 13.93 -6.22
N CYS A 436 20.48 14.29 -4.95
CA CYS A 436 20.76 15.66 -4.52
C CYS A 436 22.21 15.81 -4.02
N HIS A 437 22.75 14.79 -3.37
CA HIS A 437 24.11 14.81 -2.84
C HIS A 437 25.09 14.34 -3.90
N ASN A 438 25.58 15.24 -4.77
CA ASN A 438 26.56 14.90 -5.81
C ASN A 438 27.34 16.14 -6.27
N GLU A 439 28.35 15.91 -7.11
CA GLU A 439 29.23 16.96 -7.65
C GLU A 439 28.56 17.92 -8.66
N ASN A 440 27.38 17.57 -9.18
CA ASN A 440 26.74 18.31 -10.26
C ASN A 440 25.80 19.42 -9.76
N LEU A 441 25.39 19.39 -8.49
CA LEU A 441 24.55 20.41 -7.89
C LEU A 441 25.43 21.43 -7.16
N ILE A 442 25.61 22.60 -7.79
CA ILE A 442 26.51 23.65 -7.33
C ILE A 442 25.77 24.96 -7.03
N ASP A 443 26.22 25.67 -6.00
CA ASP A 443 25.73 27.01 -5.69
C ASP A 443 26.41 28.09 -6.55
N ARG A 444 26.04 29.35 -6.34
CA ARG A 444 26.60 30.51 -7.07
C ARG A 444 28.10 30.74 -6.85
N TYR A 445 28.69 30.09 -5.85
CA TYR A 445 30.11 30.16 -5.52
C TYR A 445 30.87 28.91 -5.98
N GLY A 446 30.20 27.95 -6.64
CA GLY A 446 30.77 26.69 -7.09
C GLY A 446 30.87 25.62 -5.99
N GLN A 447 30.20 25.80 -4.85
CA GLN A 447 30.19 24.81 -3.77
C GLN A 447 29.11 23.77 -4.01
N THR A 448 29.45 22.50 -3.78
CA THR A 448 28.54 21.36 -3.91
C THR A 448 27.80 21.06 -2.61
N ILE A 449 26.70 20.33 -2.72
CA ILE A 449 26.06 19.71 -1.54
C ILE A 449 26.96 18.55 -1.07
N PRO A 450 27.36 18.46 0.22
CA PRO A 450 28.25 17.39 0.70
C PRO A 450 27.74 15.99 0.35
N TYR A 451 28.62 15.08 -0.08
CA TYR A 451 28.22 13.75 -0.58
C TYR A 451 29.11 12.59 -0.12
N ASP A 452 29.89 12.77 0.94
CA ASP A 452 30.70 11.70 1.53
C ASP A 452 29.84 10.57 2.10
N CYS A 453 30.28 9.31 1.96
CA CYS A 453 29.57 8.14 2.51
C CYS A 453 29.32 8.26 4.03
N THR A 454 30.31 8.82 4.74
CA THR A 454 30.30 9.00 6.20
C THR A 454 29.31 10.06 6.66
N LEU A 455 28.75 10.87 5.77
CA LEU A 455 27.65 11.79 6.08
C LEU A 455 26.41 11.02 6.56
N CYS A 456 26.14 9.87 5.93
CA CYS A 456 24.92 9.10 6.17
C CYS A 456 25.17 7.93 7.12
N HIS A 457 26.34 7.28 7.03
CA HIS A 457 26.63 6.08 7.80
C HIS A 457 28.13 5.84 7.98
N SER A 458 28.50 5.32 9.15
CA SER A 458 29.83 4.72 9.32
C SER A 458 29.83 3.30 8.78
N ILE A 459 30.89 2.91 8.09
CA ILE A 459 31.05 1.58 7.49
C ILE A 459 31.90 0.75 8.43
N LEU A 460 31.37 -0.37 8.92
CA LEU A 460 32.02 -1.24 9.91
C LEU A 460 32.48 -2.58 9.32
N ALA A 461 31.91 -2.95 8.17
CA ALA A 461 32.35 -4.04 7.30
C ALA A 461 31.75 -3.80 5.90
N ASN A 462 32.44 -4.23 4.84
CA ASN A 462 31.97 -4.07 3.46
C ASN A 462 32.29 -5.31 2.61
N GLY A 463 31.46 -6.35 2.73
CA GLY A 463 31.65 -7.60 2.01
C GLY A 463 32.67 -8.52 2.67
N ASP A 464 32.92 -8.34 3.97
CA ASP A 464 33.91 -9.08 4.73
C ASP A 464 33.31 -10.32 5.40
N SER A 465 34.14 -11.31 5.71
CA SER A 465 33.74 -12.48 6.50
C SER A 465 33.45 -12.14 7.97
N ASP A 466 34.02 -11.04 8.46
CA ASP A 466 33.79 -10.51 9.79
C ASP A 466 32.81 -9.33 9.76
N PRO A 467 31.69 -9.39 10.50
CA PRO A 467 30.69 -8.32 10.50
C PRO A 467 31.16 -6.99 11.07
N LEU A 468 32.29 -6.94 11.78
CA LEU A 468 32.84 -5.74 12.39
C LEU A 468 34.34 -5.57 12.08
N LYS A 469 34.79 -6.01 10.90
CA LYS A 469 36.19 -5.97 10.48
C LYS A 469 36.87 -4.64 10.79
N TYR A 470 36.21 -3.52 10.49
CA TYR A 470 36.81 -2.18 10.59
C TYR A 470 36.81 -1.60 12.01
N LEU A 471 36.28 -2.33 13.00
CA LEU A 471 36.44 -2.00 14.43
C LEU A 471 37.60 -2.76 15.09
N LYS A 472 38.19 -3.72 14.40
CA LYS A 472 39.36 -4.47 14.89
C LYS A 472 40.62 -3.70 14.59
N GLN A 473 41.69 -3.99 15.33
CA GLN A 473 43.00 -3.43 14.97
C GLN A 473 43.43 -3.99 13.60
N PRO A 474 43.60 -3.12 12.58
CA PRO A 474 44.01 -3.57 11.27
C PRO A 474 45.48 -3.99 11.28
N SER A 475 45.82 -5.02 10.51
CA SER A 475 47.22 -5.40 10.31
C SER A 475 47.89 -4.36 9.41
N GLU A 476 49.07 -3.86 9.76
CA GLU A 476 49.84 -2.92 8.91
C GLU A 476 50.20 -3.51 7.54
N SER A 477 50.19 -4.84 7.42
CA SER A 477 50.40 -5.54 6.15
C SER A 477 49.13 -5.68 5.29
N ASP A 478 47.96 -5.32 5.80
CA ASP A 478 46.70 -5.34 5.05
C ASP A 478 46.68 -4.19 4.03
N PRO A 479 46.48 -4.44 2.73
CA PRO A 479 46.36 -3.38 1.72
C PRO A 479 45.30 -2.33 2.05
N ASP A 480 44.27 -2.72 2.79
CA ASP A 480 43.16 -1.85 3.19
C ASP A 480 43.45 -1.09 4.51
N TYR A 481 44.63 -1.24 5.11
CA TYR A 481 44.97 -0.67 6.43
C TYR A 481 44.60 0.82 6.58
N PRO A 482 44.96 1.74 5.65
CA PRO A 482 44.61 3.16 5.80
C PRO A 482 43.10 3.40 5.84
N MET A 483 42.35 2.66 5.02
CA MET A 483 40.88 2.76 4.98
C MET A 483 40.28 2.20 6.26
N GLN A 484 40.75 1.05 6.76
CA GLN A 484 40.27 0.45 8.00
C GLN A 484 40.49 1.40 9.19
N LEU A 485 41.68 1.99 9.29
CA LEU A 485 42.02 2.97 10.32
C LEU A 485 41.14 4.22 10.22
N PHE A 486 40.93 4.75 9.01
CA PHE A 486 40.05 5.90 8.78
C PHE A 486 38.61 5.61 9.21
N LEU A 487 38.02 4.50 8.77
CA LEU A 487 36.63 4.14 9.05
C LEU A 487 36.40 3.83 10.53
N GLY A 488 37.33 3.14 11.19
CA GLY A 488 37.27 2.91 12.63
C GLY A 488 37.31 4.22 13.43
N ASN A 489 38.21 5.13 13.08
CA ASN A 489 38.31 6.44 13.71
C ASN A 489 37.08 7.32 13.44
N GLU A 490 36.56 7.31 12.21
CA GLU A 490 35.33 8.04 11.85
C GLU A 490 34.14 7.56 12.67
N PHE A 491 33.96 6.25 12.81
CA PHE A 491 32.91 5.69 13.65
C PHE A 491 33.04 6.13 15.10
N LEU A 492 34.25 6.04 15.68
CA LEU A 492 34.48 6.47 17.07
C LEU A 492 34.14 7.95 17.26
N LYS A 493 34.57 8.83 16.34
CA LYS A 493 34.19 10.25 16.37
C LYS A 493 32.67 10.44 16.33
N SER A 494 31.98 9.66 15.50
CA SER A 494 30.51 9.73 15.36
C SER A 494 29.70 9.33 16.62
N LEU A 495 30.35 8.76 17.64
CA LEU A 495 29.70 8.40 18.92
C LEU A 495 29.79 9.52 19.96
N TYR A 496 30.84 10.35 19.88
CA TYR A 496 31.16 11.38 20.89
C TYR A 496 30.84 12.80 20.43
N GLU A 497 30.74 13.02 19.13
CA GLU A 497 30.15 14.22 18.50
C GLU A 497 28.65 14.05 18.33
#